data_AF-A0A5B8YGB3-F1
#
_entry.id   AF-A0A5B8YGB3-F1
#
_cell.length_a   1.000
_cell.length_b   1.000
_cell.length_c   1.000
_cell.angle_alpha   90.00
_cell.angle_beta   90.00
_cell.angle_gamma   90.00
#
_symmetry.space_group_name_H-M   'P 1'
#
loop_
_entity.id
_entity.type
_entity.pdbx_description
1 polymer ?
#
loop_
_entity_poly.entity_id
_entity_poly.type
_entity_poly.pdbx_seq_one_letter_code
_entity_poly.pdbx_strand_id
1 'polypeptide(L)'
;MKTKVITFTCVILVSILLGCGTTGPIEGESIIRTATNTPERFEIPSGTTWDETCKNPIIDPMDGAELILVESGGGFGNYRPVRLKYGLTRGELLRINCRTGAVVGIVKETKQ
;
A
#
# COMPACT_ATOMS: atom_id res chain seq x y z
N MET A 1 -9.95 -24.63 65.67
CA MET A 1 -11.17 -24.39 64.86
C MET A 1 -11.00 -23.12 64.05
N LYS A 2 -11.37 -23.17 62.77
CA LYS A 2 -11.43 -22.10 61.74
C LYS A 2 -10.14 -21.74 60.98
N THR A 3 -9.83 -22.63 60.05
CA THR A 3 -9.16 -22.35 58.75
C THR A 3 -9.83 -21.20 58.01
N LYS A 4 -9.06 -20.22 57.49
CA LYS A 4 -9.46 -19.33 56.38
C LYS A 4 -8.25 -19.08 55.48
N VAL A 5 -8.09 -19.93 54.46
CA VAL A 5 -8.28 -19.63 53.03
C VAL A 5 -7.19 -18.72 52.46
N ILE A 6 -6.20 -19.41 51.88
CA ILE A 6 -5.22 -18.93 50.91
C ILE A 6 -5.96 -18.23 49.76
N THR A 7 -5.65 -16.96 49.49
CA THR A 7 -6.11 -16.27 48.28
C THR A 7 -4.91 -15.77 47.48
N PHE A 8 -4.42 -16.70 46.65
CA PHE A 8 -3.95 -16.52 45.29
C PHE A 8 -3.28 -15.18 44.90
N THR A 9 -1.94 -15.24 44.85
CA THR A 9 -1.16 -15.10 43.61
C THR A 9 -1.98 -14.75 42.36
N CYS A 10 -1.99 -13.48 41.92
CA CYS A 10 -2.22 -13.04 40.52
C CYS A 10 -2.33 -11.51 40.41
N VAL A 11 -1.28 -10.76 40.79
CA VAL A 11 -1.21 -9.30 40.50
C VAL A 11 -0.05 -8.97 39.55
N ILE A 12 0.31 -9.92 38.69
CA ILE A 12 1.31 -9.74 37.63
C ILE A 12 0.71 -10.27 36.33
N LEU A 13 -0.22 -9.56 35.68
CA LEU A 13 -0.59 -9.91 34.29
C LEU A 13 -1.35 -8.87 33.45
N VAL A 14 -1.54 -7.60 33.83
CA VAL A 14 -2.42 -6.74 33.01
C VAL A 14 -1.88 -5.33 32.84
N SER A 15 -0.81 -5.17 32.03
CA SER A 15 -0.46 -3.83 31.49
C SER A 15 0.34 -3.82 30.18
N ILE A 16 0.60 -4.95 29.51
CA ILE A 16 1.41 -4.93 28.26
C ILE A 16 0.49 -5.11 27.05
N LEU A 17 -0.28 -4.09 26.71
CA LEU A 17 -0.84 -3.94 25.37
C LEU A 17 -0.77 -2.47 24.93
N LEU A 18 0.41 -1.86 25.05
CA LEU A 18 0.80 -0.78 24.15
C LEU A 18 1.14 -1.41 22.80
N GLY A 19 0.11 -1.83 22.07
CA GLY A 19 0.23 -2.18 20.66
C GLY A 19 0.58 -0.91 19.90
N CYS A 20 1.87 -0.64 19.74
CA CYS A 20 2.36 0.39 18.84
C CYS A 20 2.10 -0.12 17.42
N GLY A 21 0.93 0.19 16.87
CA GLY A 21 0.66 0.05 15.44
C GLY A 21 1.47 1.10 14.70
N THR A 22 2.75 0.86 14.48
CA THR A 22 3.54 1.67 13.58
C THR A 22 3.12 1.29 12.15
N THR A 23 2.14 1.99 11.60
CA THR A 23 2.07 2.14 10.14
C THR A 23 3.20 3.08 9.77
N GLY A 24 4.39 2.50 9.57
CA GLY A 24 5.52 3.22 9.03
C GLY A 24 5.19 3.72 7.62
N PRO A 25 5.76 4.85 7.18
CA PRO A 25 5.73 5.21 5.77
C PRO A 25 6.28 4.04 4.92
N ILE A 26 5.87 3.93 3.66
CA ILE A 26 6.63 3.15 2.66
C ILE A 26 7.95 3.91 2.42
N GLU A 27 8.82 3.91 3.41
CA GLU A 27 10.20 4.34 3.34
C GLU A 27 11.00 3.11 2.90
N GLY A 28 11.46 3.10 1.65
CA GLY A 28 12.52 2.16 1.29
C GLY A 28 12.54 1.64 -0.15
N GLU A 29 11.42 1.66 -0.87
CA GLU A 29 11.48 1.21 -2.26
C GLU A 29 11.95 2.36 -3.15
N SER A 30 13.23 2.33 -3.51
CA SER A 30 13.78 3.26 -4.49
C SER A 30 13.14 3.02 -5.85
N ILE A 31 12.88 4.12 -6.57
CA ILE A 31 12.55 4.04 -8.00
C ILE A 31 13.75 3.43 -8.70
N ILE A 32 13.58 2.24 -9.28
CA ILE A 32 14.68 1.51 -9.94
C ILE A 32 14.85 1.94 -11.40
N ARG A 33 13.80 2.49 -12.02
CA ARG A 33 13.82 3.05 -13.38
C ARG A 33 12.54 3.82 -13.70
N THR A 34 12.61 4.64 -14.74
CA THR A 34 11.45 5.30 -15.33
C THR A 34 10.56 4.29 -16.05
N ALA A 35 9.24 4.46 -15.93
CA ALA A 35 8.28 3.71 -16.72
C ALA A 35 8.22 4.23 -18.16
N THR A 36 7.83 3.39 -19.10
CA THR A 36 7.69 3.78 -20.51
C THR A 36 6.25 3.71 -20.95
N ASN A 37 5.85 4.48 -21.97
CA ASN A 37 4.50 4.43 -22.56
C ASN A 37 3.37 4.54 -21.52
N THR A 38 3.52 5.46 -20.56
CA THR A 38 2.52 5.74 -19.52
C THR A 38 1.67 6.93 -19.90
N PRO A 39 0.40 6.98 -19.47
CA PRO A 39 -0.37 8.23 -19.50
C PRO A 39 0.27 9.28 -18.59
N GLU A 40 -0.10 10.54 -18.81
CA GLU A 40 0.26 11.63 -17.88
C GLU A 40 -0.32 11.38 -16.47
N ARG A 41 -1.55 10.88 -16.43
CA ARG A 41 -2.24 10.42 -15.22
C ARG A 41 -3.20 9.28 -15.54
N PHE A 42 -3.38 8.38 -14.60
CA PHE A 42 -4.45 7.38 -14.66
C PHE A 42 -5.81 8.00 -14.35
N GLU A 43 -6.86 7.25 -14.65
CA GLU A 43 -8.23 7.58 -14.31
C GLU A 43 -8.70 6.77 -13.10
N ILE A 44 -9.71 7.32 -12.42
CA ILE A 44 -10.38 6.70 -11.28
C ILE A 44 -11.86 6.50 -11.64
N PRO A 45 -12.53 5.51 -11.02
CA PRO A 45 -13.95 5.29 -11.25
C PRO A 45 -14.78 6.56 -11.02
N SER A 46 -15.84 6.74 -11.81
CA SER A 46 -16.74 7.90 -11.70
C SER A 46 -17.30 8.04 -10.28
N GLY A 47 -17.46 9.29 -9.82
CA GLY A 47 -17.92 9.58 -8.46
C GLY A 47 -16.81 9.56 -7.39
N THR A 48 -15.56 9.36 -7.80
CA THR A 48 -14.38 9.50 -6.93
C THR A 48 -13.51 10.68 -7.38
N THR A 49 -12.69 11.18 -6.46
CA THR A 49 -11.72 12.25 -6.71
C THR A 49 -10.34 11.83 -6.24
N TRP A 50 -9.30 12.36 -6.89
CA TRP A 50 -7.94 12.18 -6.41
C TRP A 50 -7.73 12.94 -5.10
N ASP A 51 -7.07 12.28 -4.14
CA ASP A 51 -6.74 12.80 -2.81
C ASP A 51 -5.55 11.98 -2.25
N GLU A 52 -5.20 12.12 -0.98
CA GLU A 52 -4.06 11.38 -0.42
C GLU A 52 -4.26 9.85 -0.35
N THR A 53 -5.50 9.38 -0.53
CA THR A 53 -5.86 7.97 -0.50
C THR A 53 -5.75 7.37 -1.89
N CYS A 54 -4.94 6.31 -1.99
CA CYS A 54 -4.79 5.52 -3.20
C CYS A 54 -6.11 4.87 -3.62
N LYS A 55 -6.53 5.10 -4.87
CA LYS A 55 -7.77 4.54 -5.42
C LYS A 55 -7.50 3.17 -6.02
N ASN A 56 -8.51 2.29 -6.02
CA ASN A 56 -8.37 0.94 -6.56
C ASN A 56 -9.72 0.41 -7.06
N PRO A 57 -9.80 -0.17 -8.28
CA PRO A 57 -8.78 -0.12 -9.32
C PRO A 57 -8.62 1.31 -9.89
N ILE A 58 -7.51 1.55 -10.58
CA ILE A 58 -7.34 2.72 -11.46
C ILE A 58 -7.28 2.25 -12.91
N ILE A 59 -7.61 3.15 -13.84
CA ILE A 59 -7.83 2.82 -15.25
C ILE A 59 -6.81 3.53 -16.14
N ASP A 60 -6.20 2.81 -17.07
CA ASP A 60 -5.38 3.37 -18.15
C ASP A 60 -6.30 4.04 -19.19
N PRO A 61 -6.27 5.38 -19.36
CA PRO A 61 -7.12 6.07 -20.34
C PRO A 61 -6.77 5.72 -21.79
N MET A 62 -5.60 5.14 -22.06
CA MET A 62 -5.20 4.81 -23.43
C MET A 62 -5.94 3.60 -23.98
N ASP A 63 -6.28 2.63 -23.13
CA ASP A 63 -6.91 1.37 -23.58
C ASP A 63 -7.88 0.73 -22.58
N GLY A 64 -8.18 1.40 -21.47
CA GLY A 64 -9.12 0.94 -20.46
C GLY A 64 -8.58 -0.15 -19.53
N ALA A 65 -7.27 -0.46 -19.58
CA ALA A 65 -6.70 -1.49 -18.72
C ALA A 65 -6.74 -1.12 -17.24
N GLU A 66 -7.16 -2.07 -16.40
CA GLU A 66 -7.13 -1.89 -14.94
C GLU A 66 -5.73 -2.12 -14.35
N LEU A 67 -5.41 -1.30 -13.35
CA LEU A 67 -4.26 -1.46 -12.47
C LEU A 67 -4.76 -1.69 -11.05
N ILE A 68 -4.28 -2.77 -10.44
CA ILE A 68 -4.69 -3.21 -9.11
C ILE A 68 -3.64 -2.77 -8.09
N LEU A 69 -4.10 -2.11 -7.03
CA LEU A 69 -3.26 -1.70 -5.91
C LEU A 69 -2.71 -2.94 -5.19
N VAL A 70 -1.39 -3.01 -5.05
CA VAL A 70 -0.70 -4.07 -4.28
C VAL A 70 -0.41 -3.59 -2.86
N GLU A 71 0.11 -2.38 -2.73
CA GLU A 71 0.38 -1.74 -1.44
C GLU A 71 0.38 -0.21 -1.58
N SER A 72 0.15 0.47 -0.47
CA SER A 72 0.09 1.94 -0.40
C SER A 72 0.64 2.49 0.90
N GLY A 73 1.24 3.68 0.84
CA GLY A 73 1.70 4.43 1.99
C GLY A 73 2.53 5.64 1.59
N GLY A 74 2.64 6.62 2.49
CA GLY A 74 3.34 7.88 2.22
C GLY A 74 2.77 8.69 1.05
N GLY A 75 1.48 8.53 0.71
CA GLY A 75 0.85 9.19 -0.46
C GLY A 75 1.16 8.53 -1.80
N PHE A 76 1.78 7.36 -1.81
CA PHE A 76 2.08 6.57 -3.00
C PHE A 76 1.40 5.21 -2.96
N GLY A 77 1.09 4.68 -4.13
CA GLY A 77 0.60 3.32 -4.31
C GLY A 77 1.46 2.59 -5.33
N ASN A 78 1.79 1.33 -5.04
CA ASN A 78 2.43 0.42 -5.96
C ASN A 78 1.34 -0.45 -6.63
N TYR A 79 1.21 -0.35 -7.94
CA TYR A 79 0.15 -0.98 -8.69
C TYR A 79 0.68 -2.03 -9.66
N ARG A 80 -0.13 -3.07 -9.86
CA ARG A 80 0.09 -4.11 -10.86
C ARG A 80 -0.94 -3.96 -11.98
N PRO A 81 -0.52 -3.77 -13.24
CA PRO A 81 -1.45 -3.87 -14.36
C PRO A 81 -1.87 -5.33 -14.56
N VAL A 82 -3.13 -5.55 -14.97
CA VAL A 82 -3.66 -6.90 -15.27
C VAL A 82 -2.84 -7.62 -16.35
N ARG A 83 -2.19 -6.86 -17.23
CA ARG A 83 -1.24 -7.36 -18.24
C ARG A 83 0.09 -6.62 -18.11
N LEU A 84 1.22 -7.30 -18.33
CA LEU A 84 2.55 -6.67 -18.31
C LEU A 84 2.60 -5.50 -19.31
N LYS A 85 2.93 -4.32 -18.79
CA LYS A 85 2.88 -3.03 -19.47
C LYS A 85 3.89 -2.06 -18.87
N TYR A 86 4.02 -0.89 -19.50
CA TYR A 86 4.85 0.22 -19.04
C TYR A 86 6.35 -0.09 -18.91
N GLY A 87 6.78 -1.11 -19.66
CA GLY A 87 8.12 -1.68 -19.57
C GLY A 87 8.35 -2.52 -18.33
N LEU A 88 7.36 -2.84 -17.50
CA LEU A 88 7.47 -3.72 -16.32
C LEU A 88 7.93 -5.13 -16.70
N THR A 89 8.73 -5.73 -15.81
CA THR A 89 9.05 -7.16 -15.83
C THR A 89 8.39 -7.87 -14.65
N ARG A 90 8.52 -9.20 -14.55
CA ARG A 90 7.95 -9.95 -13.42
C ARG A 90 8.62 -9.52 -12.11
N GLY A 91 7.81 -9.35 -11.06
CA GLY A 91 8.29 -8.90 -9.74
C GLY A 91 8.60 -7.40 -9.70
N GLU A 92 7.90 -6.60 -10.52
CA GLU A 92 7.98 -5.15 -10.52
C GLU A 92 6.58 -4.54 -10.53
N LEU A 93 6.47 -3.36 -9.93
CA LEU A 93 5.23 -2.60 -9.79
C LEU A 93 5.41 -1.18 -10.32
N LEU A 94 4.29 -0.57 -10.71
CA LEU A 94 4.26 0.83 -11.10
C LEU A 94 3.91 1.68 -9.87
N ARG A 95 4.81 2.57 -9.45
CA ARG A 95 4.53 3.53 -8.38
C ARG A 95 3.81 4.74 -8.91
N ILE A 96 2.72 5.10 -8.25
CA ILE A 96 1.84 6.22 -8.62
C ILE A 96 1.64 7.13 -7.42
N ASN A 97 1.61 8.44 -7.66
CA ASN A 97 1.24 9.43 -6.66
C ASN A 97 -0.28 9.42 -6.48
N CYS A 98 -0.76 9.12 -5.28
CA CYS A 98 -2.19 8.92 -5.04
C CYS A 98 -3.00 10.23 -5.11
N ARG A 99 -2.37 11.38 -4.89
CA ARG A 99 -3.02 12.69 -5.01
C ARG A 99 -3.23 13.15 -6.44
N THR A 100 -2.40 12.70 -7.37
CA THR A 100 -2.44 13.21 -8.76
C THR A 100 -2.76 12.15 -9.80
N GLY A 101 -2.60 10.87 -9.47
CA GLY A 101 -2.67 9.77 -10.42
C GLY A 101 -1.46 9.69 -11.35
N ALA A 102 -0.43 10.50 -11.13
CA ALA A 102 0.76 10.56 -11.97
C ALA A 102 1.73 9.41 -11.66
N VAL A 103 2.38 8.90 -12.69
CA VAL A 103 3.43 7.88 -12.55
C VAL A 103 4.68 8.50 -11.95
N VAL A 104 5.22 7.85 -10.94
CA VAL A 104 6.51 8.20 -10.32
C VAL A 104 7.63 7.37 -10.93
N GLY A 105 7.38 6.08 -11.18
CA GLY A 105 8.36 5.19 -11.79
C GLY A 105 8.09 3.73 -11.46
N ILE A 106 9.10 2.90 -11.67
CA ILE A 106 9.03 1.46 -11.41
C ILE A 106 9.80 1.12 -10.15
N VAL A 107 9.24 0.21 -9.36
CA VAL A 107 9.84 -0.35 -8.15
C VAL A 107 9.90 -1.87 -8.26
N LYS A 108 10.73 -2.51 -7.43
CA LYS A 108 10.65 -3.96 -7.26
C LYS A 108 9.37 -4.30 -6.51
N GLU A 109 8.90 -5.53 -6.66
CA GLU A 109 7.90 -6.08 -5.75
C GLU A 109 8.66 -6.75 -4.61
N THR A 110 8.55 -6.19 -3.42
CA THR A 110 8.99 -6.87 -2.21
C THR A 110 8.00 -7.98 -1.87
N LYS A 111 8.49 -9.21 -1.75
CA LYS A 111 7.66 -10.30 -1.22
C LYS A 111 7.35 -9.97 0.25
N GLN A 112 6.07 -9.80 0.55
CA GLN A 112 5.58 -9.80 1.93
C GLN A 112 5.82 -11.16 2.59
#